data_AF-A0A0N8FSQ6-F1
#
_entry.id   AF-A0A0N8FSQ6-F1
#
_cell.length_a   1.000
_cell.length_b   1.000
_cell.length_c   1.000
_cell.angle_alpha   90.00
_cell.angle_beta   90.00
_cell.angle_gamma   90.00
#
_symmetry.space_group_name_H-M   'P 1'
#
loop_
_entity.id
_entity.type
_entity.pdbx_description
1 polymer ?
#
loop_
_entity_poly.entity_id
_entity_poly.type
_entity_poly.pdbx_seq_one_letter_code
_entity_poly.pdbx_strand_id
1 'polypeptide(L)' 'MIKEQEAGMPTAEVCRKHGLSQGTFYKFKSKYGGMEVSDAARLKALEDENAKLKRLLADTMLDNVVLKDLLGKS' A
#
# COMPACT_ATOMS: atom_id res chain seq x y z
N MET A 1 9.93 -16.01 -5.04
CA MET A 1 10.34 -15.82 -6.44
C MET A 1 11.31 -14.64 -6.65
N ILE A 2 10.94 -13.37 -6.44
CA ILE A 2 11.82 -12.22 -6.78
C ILE A 2 13.06 -12.19 -5.88
N LYS A 3 12.86 -12.27 -4.56
CA LYS A 3 13.97 -12.37 -3.59
C LYS A 3 14.89 -13.58 -3.81
N GLU A 4 14.34 -14.71 -4.26
CA GLU A 4 15.16 -15.90 -4.56
C GLU A 4 16.07 -15.65 -5.77
N GLN A 5 15.55 -14.95 -6.79
CA GLN A 5 16.36 -14.53 -7.94
C GLN A 5 17.41 -13.49 -7.53
N GLU A 6 17.03 -12.50 -6.71
CA GLU A 6 17.94 -11.48 -6.17
C GLU A 6 19.03 -12.09 -5.28
N ALA A 7 18.74 -13.19 -4.59
CA ALA A 7 19.70 -14.00 -3.83
C ALA A 7 20.59 -14.91 -4.72
N GLY A 8 20.48 -14.82 -6.05
CA GLY A 8 21.36 -15.50 -7.01
C GLY A 8 20.77 -16.72 -7.70
N MET A 9 19.53 -17.13 -7.41
CA MET A 9 18.91 -18.25 -8.12
C MET A 9 18.64 -17.89 -9.58
N PRO A 10 18.99 -18.75 -10.57
CA PRO A 10 18.70 -18.49 -11.97
C PRO A 10 17.19 -18.30 -12.22
N THR A 11 16.82 -17.29 -13.03
CA THR A 11 15.40 -16.99 -13.34
C THR A 11 14.65 -18.21 -13.87
N ALA A 12 15.29 -19.06 -14.68
CA ALA A 12 14.68 -20.27 -15.22
C ALA A 12 14.31 -21.28 -14.11
N GLU A 13 15.12 -21.40 -13.07
CA GLU A 13 14.87 -22.28 -11.93
C GLU A 13 13.76 -21.72 -11.04
N VAL A 14 13.76 -20.41 -10.78
CA VAL A 14 12.67 -19.73 -10.07
C VAL A 14 11.34 -19.93 -10.82
N CYS A 15 11.34 -19.74 -12.14
CA CYS A 15 10.15 -19.94 -12.96
C CYS A 15 9.64 -21.39 -12.89
N ARG A 16 10.53 -22.37 -12.99
CA ARG A 16 10.18 -23.80 -12.85
C ARG A 16 9.61 -24.12 -11.46
N LYS A 17 10.24 -23.61 -10.40
CA LYS A 17 9.84 -23.84 -9.00
C LYS A 17 8.44 -23.31 -8.70
N HIS A 18 8.09 -22.16 -9.28
CA HIS A 18 6.81 -21.48 -9.02
C HIS A 18 5.75 -21.70 -10.12
N GLY A 19 6.05 -22.52 -11.14
CA GLY A 19 5.11 -22.80 -12.24
C GLY A 19 4.80 -21.56 -13.11
N LEU A 20 5.77 -20.66 -13.28
CA LEU A 20 5.60 -19.37 -13.95
C LEU A 20 6.32 -19.37 -15.30
N SER A 21 5.83 -18.59 -16.26
CA SER A 21 6.64 -18.21 -17.42
C SER A 21 7.66 -17.13 -17.05
N GLN A 22 8.78 -17.03 -17.78
CA GLN A 22 9.73 -15.92 -17.58
C GLN A 22 9.09 -14.54 -17.83
N GLY A 23 8.20 -14.43 -18.81
CA GLY A 23 7.47 -13.18 -19.08
C GLY A 23 6.60 -12.76 -17.89
N THR A 24 5.91 -13.72 -17.27
CA THR A 24 5.14 -13.49 -16.04
C THR A 24 6.06 -13.05 -14.90
N PHE A 25 7.20 -13.72 -14.71
CA PHE A 25 8.18 -13.35 -13.69
C PHE A 25 8.66 -11.91 -13.85
N TYR A 26 9.08 -11.50 -15.05
CA TYR A 26 9.55 -10.13 -15.28
C TYR A 26 8.44 -9.08 -15.12
N LYS A 27 7.19 -9.41 -15.45
CA LYS A 27 6.04 -8.53 -15.15
C LYS A 27 5.89 -8.29 -13.64
N PHE A 28 6.02 -9.34 -12.82
CA PHE A 28 6.00 -9.20 -11.38
C PHE A 28 7.26 -8.49 -10.85
N LYS A 29 8.45 -8.79 -11.38
CA LYS A 29 9.69 -8.12 -11.00
C LYS A 29 9.66 -6.61 -11.31
N SER A 30 9.08 -6.20 -12.44
CA SER A 30 8.89 -4.78 -12.75
C SER A 30 7.93 -4.09 -11.78
N LYS A 31 6.89 -4.79 -11.31
CA LYS A 31 5.86 -4.21 -10.45
C LYS A 31 6.23 -4.22 -8.96
N TYR A 32 6.99 -5.23 -8.53
CA TYR A 32 7.25 -5.52 -7.11
C TYR A 32 8.73 -5.71 -6.79
N GLY A 33 9.63 -5.72 -7.78
CA GLY A 33 11.07 -5.81 -7.57
C GLY A 33 11.60 -4.53 -6.93
N GLY A 34 12.53 -4.67 -5.99
CA GLY A 34 13.01 -3.56 -5.17
C GLY A 34 12.04 -3.06 -4.10
N MET A 35 10.82 -3.61 -4.00
CA MET A 35 9.90 -3.35 -2.89
C MET A 35 10.18 -4.38 -1.78
N GLU A 36 10.77 -3.95 -0.68
CA GLU A 36 10.89 -4.82 0.48
C GLU A 36 9.51 -5.09 1.06
N VAL A 37 9.31 -6.28 1.64
CA VAL A 37 8.04 -6.65 2.31
C VAL A 37 7.68 -5.62 3.39
N SER A 38 8.70 -4.98 3.99
CA SER A 38 8.56 -3.86 4.92
C SER A 38 7.95 -2.61 4.29
N ASP A 39 8.23 -2.32 3.03
CA ASP A 39 7.73 -1.13 2.34
C ASP A 39 6.26 -1.29 1.98
N ALA A 40 5.86 -2.49 1.56
CA ALA A 40 4.46 -2.82 1.33
C ALA A 40 3.64 -2.76 2.64
N ALA A 41 4.18 -3.28 3.74
CA ALA A 41 3.55 -3.19 5.06
C ALA A 41 3.45 -1.73 5.55
N ARG A 42 4.51 -0.94 5.36
CA ARG A 42 4.53 0.49 5.70
C ARG A 42 3.53 1.28 4.86
N LEU A 43 3.44 1.01 3.56
CA LEU A 43 2.47 1.65 2.68
C LEU A 43 1.04 1.39 3.18
N LYS A 44 0.72 0.13 3.50
CA LYS A 44 -0.60 -0.24 4.01
C LYS A 44 -0.94 0.46 5.33
N ALA A 45 0.01 0.51 6.26
CA ALA A 45 -0.16 1.23 7.52
C ALA A 45 -0.43 2.73 7.32
N LEU A 46 0.30 3.37 6.40
CA LEU A 46 0.10 4.78 6.06
C LEU A 46 -1.25 5.04 5.39
N GLU A 47 -1.71 4.14 4.54
CA GLU A 47 -3.04 4.22 3.93
C GLU A 47 -4.15 4.15 4.99
N ASP A 48 -4.04 3.20 5.92
CA ASP A 48 -5.02 3.01 7.00
C ASP A 48 -5.04 4.21 7.97
N GLU A 49 -3.88 4.75 8.32
CA GLU A 49 -3.76 5.93 9.15
C GLU A 49 -4.34 7.18 8.46
N ASN A 50 -4.06 7.37 7.17
CA ASN A 50 -4.61 8.48 6.41
C ASN A 50 -6.15 8.39 6.31
N ALA A 51 -6.70 7.19 6.10
CA ALA A 51 -8.14 6.98 6.10
C ALA A 51 -8.78 7.33 7.46
N LYS A 52 -8.13 6.96 8.57
CA LYS A 52 -8.58 7.33 9.92
C LYS A 52 -8.53 8.83 10.15
N LEU A 53 -7.42 9.48 9.77
CA LEU A 53 -7.24 10.93 9.93
C LEU A 53 -8.28 11.72 9.13
N LYS A 54 -8.56 11.32 7.89
CA LYS A 54 -9.60 11.94 7.06
C LYS A 54 -10.99 11.85 7.69
N ARG A 55 -11.32 10.71 8.32
CA ARG A 55 -12.59 10.54 9.02
C ARG A 55 -12.70 11.48 10.21
N LEU A 56 -11.69 11.48 11.09
CA LEU A 56 -11.68 12.35 12.26
C LEU A 56 -11.76 13.83 11.89
N LEU A 57 -11.06 14.23 10.82
CA LEU A 57 -11.13 15.59 10.30
C LEU A 57 -12.55 15.94 9.82
N ALA A 58 -13.19 15.04 9.06
CA ALA A 58 -14.55 15.26 8.59
C ALA A 58 -15.55 15.41 9.75
N ASP A 59 -15.47 14.53 10.75
CA ASP A 59 -16.32 14.58 11.95
C ASP A 59 -16.11 15.91 12.70
N THR A 60 -14.85 16.32 12.90
CA THR A 60 -14.51 17.59 13.58
C THR A 60 -14.99 18.80 12.79
N MET A 61 -14.89 18.78 11.46
CA MET A 61 -15.39 19.85 10.60
C MET A 61 -16.92 19.95 10.68
N LEU A 62 -17.63 18.81 10.72
CA LEU A 62 -19.07 18.79 10.87
C LEU A 62 -19.51 19.40 12.21
N ASP A 63 -18.87 19.00 13.32
CA ASP A 63 -19.13 19.58 14.64
C ASP A 63 -18.86 21.09 14.65
N ASN A 64 -17.79 21.54 14.00
CA ASN A 64 -17.48 22.96 13.89
C ASN A 64 -18.56 23.76 13.17
N VAL A 65 -19.12 23.20 12.09
CA VAL A 65 -20.22 23.83 11.36
C VAL A 65 -21.45 23.94 12.25
N VAL A 66 -21.83 22.86 12.93
CA VAL A 66 -22.98 22.86 13.85
C VAL A 66 -22.81 23.89 14.96
N LEU A 67 -21.64 23.97 15.58
CA LEU A 67 -21.37 24.95 16.63
C LEU A 67 -21.46 26.39 16.12
N LYS A 68 -20.93 26.68 14.93
CA LYS A 68 -21.04 28.01 14.31
C LYS A 68 -22.48 28.38 13.96
N ASP A 69 -23.26 27.44 13.44
CA ASP A 69 -24.67 27.65 13.12
C ASP A 69 -25.51 27.95 14.38
N LEU A 70 -25.20 27.30 15.50
CA LEU A 70 -25.85 27.57 16.77
C LEU A 70 -25.49 28.97 17.32
N LEU A 71 -24.22 29.36 17.22
CA LEU A 71 -23.75 30.68 17.68
C LEU A 71 -24.26 31.83 16.79
N GLY A 72 -24.39 31.60 15.48
CA GLY A 72 -24.89 32.59 14.52
C GLY A 72 -26.40 32.80 14.52
N LYS A 73 -27.17 31.98 15.25
CA LYS A 73 -28.63 32.12 15.43
C LYS A 73 -29.02 33.01 16.63
N SER A 74 -28.11 33.85 17.12
CA SER A 74 -28.32 34.80 18.22
C SER A 74 -28.65 36.19 17.70
#